data_AF-A0A9P5BFN7-F1
#
_entry.id   AF-A0A9P5BFN7-F1
#
_cell.length_a   1.000
_cell.length_b   1.000
_cell.length_c   1.000
_cell.angle_alpha   90.00
_cell.angle_beta   90.00
_cell.angle_gamma   90.00
#
_symmetry.space_group_name_H-M   'P 1'
#
loop_
_entity.id
_entity.type
_entity.pdbx_description
1 polymer ?
#
loop_
_entity_poly.entity_id
_entity_poly.type
_entity_poly.pdbx_seq_one_letter_code
_entity_poly.pdbx_strand_id
1 'polypeptide(L)'
;MHRTPKVLFAVFGVASASLKAPENTVGHLDKRSALGYAPTLEIQNPVLTSKWFEGSDFVQVLEIGIYNSHSTNYLTLADTLNVTLTSDRLELVQAATLTRLAPSQAAVVQIGVKNKAGVARGSQCSGSVVATYGQAYDYQANENSIDFHWSPEWYNNAKFGIFIHWGIYSVPAYGSVQSNEDYAEWYGCRMHDPNYRTKTYQYHEATYGKNFNYDQFMSNLSDAGYYPKQWVDLFAAAGARYMVPVTSLALFDASDKISKRSAMHYGPKRDLTGALLDAAAQNSGPTWSYTGATVEYTGYVPVNDFVKDIQLPQMKELAYNYNTEIMWCDIGCPNNSTIFVSEWLNWTRTQGRQITFNSRCGLNGDFSTPEYRTHGDTVVAKWETNRGMDPFSFGYNYQTPDDQYLNGNDIVQTLVNTIMQSGLRDAGSWIIPHGEAIYDTRFWSSTPGTGNLRYTTTKDAFYIFYLTKPSSTLTISDPVPWLPGDTITVLGGTANGTVIPTQRTSSGLVLQIPDAAINGDKYVWCFKLSYTSTW
;
A
#
# COMPACT_ATOMS: atom_id res chain seq x y z
N MET A 1 5.37 40.72 58.32
CA MET A 1 6.74 40.73 57.76
C MET A 1 6.64 40.42 56.27
N HIS A 2 7.48 41.01 55.42
CA HIS A 2 7.37 40.86 53.96
C HIS A 2 7.81 39.47 53.49
N ARG A 3 6.97 38.80 52.67
CA ARG A 3 7.43 37.75 51.75
C ARG A 3 7.82 38.42 50.43
N THR A 4 9.08 38.81 50.30
CA THR A 4 9.62 39.34 49.04
C THR A 4 9.55 38.27 47.95
N PRO A 5 8.85 38.48 46.81
CA PRO A 5 8.70 37.45 45.79
C PRO A 5 10.03 37.19 45.08
N LYS A 6 10.70 36.06 45.35
CA LYS A 6 11.91 35.64 44.64
C LYS A 6 11.62 35.00 43.28
N VAL A 7 10.63 35.49 42.54
CA VAL A 7 10.38 35.07 41.15
C VAL A 7 11.46 35.69 40.25
N LEU A 8 12.29 34.85 39.64
CA LEU A 8 13.15 35.12 38.48
C LEU A 8 13.66 33.74 38.07
N PHE A 9 13.26 33.26 36.89
CA PHE A 9 13.55 31.92 36.35
C PHE A 9 14.16 32.03 34.95
N ALA A 10 14.25 30.93 34.21
CA ALA A 10 14.76 30.93 32.84
C ALA A 10 13.89 31.80 31.90
N VAL A 11 14.51 32.54 30.98
CA VAL A 11 13.81 33.33 29.96
C VAL A 11 13.73 32.50 28.68
N PHE A 12 12.52 32.09 28.29
CA PHE A 12 12.34 31.27 27.09
C PHE A 12 12.75 32.06 25.84
N GLY A 13 13.66 31.51 25.03
CA GLY A 13 14.22 32.22 23.86
C GLY A 13 13.29 32.16 22.65
N VAL A 14 12.96 30.93 22.23
CA VAL A 14 11.95 30.60 21.22
C VAL A 14 11.36 29.24 21.58
N ALA A 15 10.04 29.07 21.44
CA ALA A 15 9.36 27.78 21.57
C ALA A 15 8.88 27.30 20.19
N SER A 16 9.35 26.12 19.77
CA SER A 16 8.97 25.52 18.48
C SER A 16 7.92 24.43 18.71
N ALA A 17 6.64 24.80 18.65
CA ALA A 17 5.54 23.85 18.77
C ALA A 17 5.54 22.84 17.60
N SER A 18 5.21 21.58 17.89
CA SER A 18 4.95 20.57 16.86
C SER A 18 3.78 19.69 17.28
N LEU A 19 2.78 19.56 16.42
CA LEU A 19 1.79 18.50 16.55
C LEU A 19 2.42 17.19 16.14
N LYS A 20 2.31 16.18 17.00
CA LYS A 20 2.59 14.80 16.64
C LYS A 20 1.30 14.01 16.77
N ALA A 21 0.58 13.90 15.66
CA ALA A 21 -0.15 12.67 15.44
C ALA A 21 0.86 11.49 15.51
N PRO A 22 0.43 10.28 15.89
CA PRO A 22 1.17 9.07 15.53
C PRO A 22 1.46 9.09 14.03
N GLU A 23 2.62 8.58 13.61
CA GLU A 23 2.94 8.47 12.19
C GLU A 23 1.89 7.54 11.55
N ASN A 24 1.16 8.08 10.56
CA ASN A 24 -0.15 7.64 10.08
C ASN A 24 -1.28 7.69 11.14
N THR A 25 -2.14 8.73 11.10
CA THR A 25 -3.44 8.74 11.79
C THR A 25 -4.45 9.65 11.07
N VAL A 26 -5.49 9.06 10.48
CA VAL A 26 -6.69 9.78 9.98
C VAL A 26 -7.90 9.43 10.86
N GLY A 27 -7.79 9.79 12.15
CA GLY A 27 -8.85 9.66 13.17
C GLY A 27 -8.80 8.38 14.00
N HIS A 28 -9.70 8.16 14.96
CA HIS A 28 -10.95 8.90 15.27
C HIS A 28 -11.20 9.00 16.81
N LEU A 29 -12.36 9.40 17.38
CA LEU A 29 -13.77 8.96 17.19
C LEU A 29 -14.85 10.04 17.54
N ASP A 30 -16.13 9.64 17.46
CA ASP A 30 -17.26 10.05 18.32
C ASP A 30 -17.67 11.54 18.49
N LYS A 31 -17.74 12.26 17.36
CA LYS A 31 -19.04 12.69 16.78
C LYS A 31 -18.82 13.20 15.36
N ARG A 32 -18.79 12.26 14.42
CA ARG A 32 -18.33 12.50 13.05
C ARG A 32 -19.43 12.92 12.10
N SER A 33 -19.02 13.57 11.01
CA SER A 33 -19.80 13.64 9.77
C SER A 33 -20.00 12.23 9.18
N ALA A 34 -20.95 12.08 8.26
CA ALA A 34 -21.30 10.80 7.62
C ALA A 34 -20.19 10.16 6.74
N LEU A 35 -18.98 10.73 6.75
CA LEU A 35 -17.82 10.32 5.94
C LEU A 35 -16.55 10.05 6.78
N GLY A 36 -16.64 10.03 8.10
CA GLY A 36 -15.66 9.34 8.94
C GLY A 36 -14.41 10.12 9.44
N TYR A 37 -14.12 11.32 8.94
CA TYR A 37 -12.82 12.01 9.17
C TYR A 37 -12.53 12.55 10.59
N ALA A 38 -11.28 12.96 10.81
CA ALA A 38 -10.71 13.52 12.05
C ALA A 38 -10.77 15.08 12.10
N PRO A 39 -10.55 15.73 13.26
CA PRO A 39 -10.31 17.17 13.32
C PRO A 39 -8.90 17.56 12.85
N THR A 40 -8.77 18.79 12.36
CA THR A 40 -7.50 19.47 12.05
C THR A 40 -7.21 20.40 13.22
N LEU A 41 -6.11 20.17 13.91
CA LEU A 41 -5.74 20.95 15.10
C LEU A 41 -4.48 21.77 14.82
N GLU A 42 -4.34 22.88 15.54
CA GLU A 42 -3.18 23.77 15.48
C GLU A 42 -2.74 24.14 16.90
N ILE A 43 -1.44 24.04 17.19
CA ILE A 43 -0.85 24.63 18.40
C ILE A 43 -0.49 26.08 18.08
N GLN A 44 -1.09 27.01 18.81
CA GLN A 44 -0.89 28.44 18.64
C GLN A 44 -0.34 29.07 19.93
N ASN A 45 0.66 29.95 19.79
CA ASN A 45 1.17 30.82 20.85
C ASN A 45 1.46 30.15 22.22
N PRO A 46 2.41 29.20 22.31
CA PRO A 46 2.89 28.69 23.60
C PRO A 46 3.67 29.77 24.37
N VAL A 47 3.19 30.17 25.55
CA VAL A 47 3.72 31.26 26.37
C VAL A 47 4.11 30.78 27.76
N LEU A 48 5.37 31.01 28.15
CA LEU A 48 5.82 30.80 29.53
C LEU A 48 5.34 31.94 30.42
N THR A 49 4.35 31.66 31.27
CA THR A 49 3.68 32.70 32.06
C THR A 49 4.40 32.99 33.38
N SER A 50 4.05 34.09 34.03
CA SER A 50 4.41 34.37 35.43
C SER A 50 3.55 33.63 36.46
N LYS A 51 2.60 32.79 36.03
CA LYS A 51 1.69 32.03 36.88
C LYS A 51 2.36 30.74 37.37
N TRP A 52 1.92 30.25 38.53
CA TRP A 52 2.25 28.93 39.06
C TRP A 52 0.99 28.25 39.56
N PHE A 53 0.97 26.92 39.64
CA PHE A 53 -0.16 26.21 40.26
C PHE A 53 -0.17 26.44 41.78
N GLU A 54 -1.29 26.91 42.32
CA GLU A 54 -1.43 27.15 43.76
C GLU A 54 -1.27 25.85 44.58
N GLY A 55 -0.67 25.95 45.75
CA GLY A 55 -0.31 24.79 46.58
C GLY A 55 0.88 23.97 46.08
N SER A 56 1.34 24.15 44.83
CA SER A 56 2.56 23.52 44.33
C SER A 56 3.83 24.20 44.87
N ASP A 57 4.95 23.47 44.85
CA ASP A 57 6.29 24.04 45.01
C ASP A 57 6.71 24.78 43.72
N PHE A 58 6.08 25.92 43.46
CA PHE A 58 6.35 26.85 42.36
C PHE A 58 6.43 26.19 40.97
N VAL A 59 5.54 25.26 40.66
CA VAL A 59 5.40 24.71 39.30
C VAL A 59 4.86 25.80 38.38
N GLN A 60 5.69 26.28 37.45
CA GLN A 60 5.37 27.40 36.56
C GLN A 60 4.43 26.94 35.43
N VAL A 61 3.52 27.81 34.98
CA VAL A 61 2.50 27.45 33.99
C VAL A 61 2.89 27.81 32.56
N LEU A 62 3.04 26.75 31.76
CA LEU A 62 2.97 26.65 30.29
C LEU A 62 1.58 26.92 29.70
N GLU A 63 1.21 28.14 29.31
CA GLU A 63 -0.08 28.37 28.61
C GLU A 63 0.07 28.15 27.10
N ILE A 64 -0.83 27.37 26.50
CA ILE A 64 -0.76 26.94 25.10
C ILE A 64 -2.15 27.05 24.48
N GLY A 65 -2.28 27.76 23.36
CA GLY A 65 -3.50 27.76 22.56
C GLY A 65 -3.59 26.51 21.68
N ILE A 66 -4.75 25.88 21.63
CA ILE A 66 -5.13 24.84 20.68
C ILE A 66 -6.32 25.35 19.89
N TYR A 67 -6.21 25.43 18.57
CA TYR A 67 -7.30 25.80 17.65
C TYR A 67 -7.73 24.58 16.82
N ASN A 68 -9.01 24.45 16.52
CA ASN A 68 -9.54 23.46 15.58
C ASN A 68 -9.92 24.16 14.27
N SER A 69 -9.06 24.06 13.26
CA SER A 69 -9.25 24.66 11.93
C SER A 69 -10.06 23.76 10.98
N HIS A 70 -10.55 22.60 11.41
CA HIS A 70 -11.47 21.81 10.58
C HIS A 70 -12.81 22.53 10.44
N SER A 71 -13.35 22.51 9.23
CA SER A 71 -14.65 23.09 8.89
C SER A 71 -15.87 22.40 9.52
N THR A 72 -15.72 21.22 10.13
CA THR A 72 -16.85 20.30 10.45
C THR A 72 -16.60 19.33 11.60
N ASN A 73 -15.39 18.79 11.76
CA ASN A 73 -15.10 17.74 12.75
C ASN A 73 -14.69 18.31 14.11
N TYR A 74 -15.11 17.62 15.18
CA TYR A 74 -14.79 17.96 16.57
C TYR A 74 -13.58 17.16 17.06
N LEU A 75 -12.75 17.75 17.92
CA LEU A 75 -11.99 16.99 18.92
C LEU A 75 -12.97 16.50 20.00
N THR A 76 -12.84 15.25 20.44
CA THR A 76 -13.76 14.62 21.40
C THR A 76 -13.01 13.88 22.53
N LEU A 77 -13.77 13.25 23.42
CA LEU A 77 -13.23 12.46 24.54
C LEU A 77 -12.49 11.23 24.03
N ALA A 78 -12.86 10.69 22.87
CA ALA A 78 -12.21 9.55 22.27
C ALA A 78 -10.81 9.90 21.74
N ASP A 79 -10.65 11.13 21.25
CA ASP A 79 -9.38 11.65 20.73
C ASP A 79 -8.43 12.10 21.86
N THR A 80 -8.94 12.62 22.99
CA THR A 80 -8.18 13.12 24.17
C THR A 80 -6.76 13.62 23.84
N LEU A 81 -6.65 14.89 23.47
CA LEU A 81 -5.38 15.54 23.15
C LEU A 81 -4.56 15.73 24.43
N ASN A 82 -3.53 14.91 24.59
CA ASN A 82 -2.50 15.04 25.64
C ASN A 82 -1.45 16.06 25.17
N VAL A 83 -1.08 17.01 26.03
CA VAL A 83 -0.16 18.11 25.71
C VAL A 83 1.00 18.12 26.71
N THR A 84 2.22 18.15 26.17
CA THR A 84 3.48 17.90 26.88
C THR A 84 4.58 18.86 26.42
N LEU A 85 5.72 18.89 27.13
CA LEU A 85 6.91 19.66 26.76
C LEU A 85 8.15 18.76 26.76
N THR A 86 8.94 18.82 25.69
CA THR A 86 10.36 18.42 25.71
C THR A 86 11.21 19.69 25.68
N SER A 87 12.13 19.85 26.63
CA SER A 87 13.03 21.02 26.71
C SER A 87 14.44 20.60 27.11
N ASP A 88 15.43 21.41 26.71
CA ASP A 88 16.82 21.22 27.14
C ASP A 88 16.97 21.43 28.65
N ARG A 89 16.33 22.48 29.20
CA ARG A 89 16.49 22.97 30.58
C ARG A 89 15.24 22.91 31.45
N LEU A 90 14.05 22.73 30.88
CA LEU A 90 12.82 22.52 31.67
C LEU A 90 12.43 21.04 31.75
N GLU A 91 11.90 20.64 32.91
CA GLU A 91 11.21 19.37 33.13
C GLU A 91 9.69 19.59 33.11
N LEU A 92 8.96 18.64 32.54
CA LEU A 92 7.50 18.60 32.59
C LEU A 92 7.09 17.99 33.94
N VAL A 93 6.36 18.75 34.75
CA VAL A 93 5.83 18.32 36.05
C VAL A 93 4.35 17.95 35.95
N GLN A 94 3.61 18.57 35.03
CA GLN A 94 2.18 18.30 34.82
C GLN A 94 1.84 18.45 33.33
N ALA A 95 1.37 17.37 32.70
CA ALA A 95 0.78 17.43 31.37
C ALA A 95 -0.64 18.03 31.41
N ALA A 96 -1.17 18.40 30.23
CA ALA A 96 -2.55 18.86 30.09
C ALA A 96 -3.34 17.96 29.14
N THR A 97 -4.65 17.93 29.31
CA THR A 97 -5.57 17.12 28.50
C THR A 97 -6.72 17.96 27.97
N LEU A 98 -6.97 17.94 26.66
CA LEU A 98 -8.15 18.56 26.05
C LEU A 98 -9.05 17.48 25.44
N THR A 99 -10.29 17.38 25.95
CA THR A 99 -11.24 16.31 25.64
C THR A 99 -12.44 16.77 24.81
N ARG A 100 -12.50 18.06 24.43
CA ARG A 100 -13.45 18.58 23.44
C ARG A 100 -12.99 19.90 22.83
N LEU A 101 -13.12 20.05 21.51
CA LEU A 101 -13.00 21.34 20.80
C LEU A 101 -13.78 21.30 19.48
N ALA A 102 -14.75 22.18 19.29
CA ALA A 102 -15.57 22.20 18.07
C ALA A 102 -14.85 22.88 16.89
N PRO A 103 -15.31 22.70 15.63
CA PRO A 103 -14.92 23.51 14.48
C PRO A 103 -14.82 25.00 14.79
N SER A 104 -13.75 25.64 14.33
CA SER A 104 -13.47 27.06 14.53
C SER A 104 -13.41 27.55 15.98
N GLN A 105 -13.28 26.64 16.96
CA GLN A 105 -13.04 27.01 18.37
C GLN A 105 -11.55 26.93 18.72
N ALA A 106 -11.14 27.77 19.67
CA ALA A 106 -9.86 27.68 20.35
C ALA A 106 -10.06 27.43 21.85
N ALA A 107 -9.15 26.69 22.47
CA ALA A 107 -9.04 26.52 23.91
C ALA A 107 -7.60 26.75 24.37
N VAL A 108 -7.42 27.25 25.59
CA VAL A 108 -6.09 27.35 26.23
C VAL A 108 -5.92 26.19 27.20
N VAL A 109 -4.81 25.47 27.08
CA VAL A 109 -4.39 24.42 28.01
C VAL A 109 -3.18 24.88 28.83
N GLN A 110 -3.02 24.31 30.03
CA GLN A 110 -1.99 24.70 31.00
C GLN A 110 -1.15 23.50 31.41
N ILE A 111 0.13 23.45 30.99
CA ILE A 111 1.10 22.45 31.46
C ILE A 111 1.99 23.03 32.56
N GLY A 112 2.40 22.20 33.52
CA GLY A 112 3.28 22.59 34.61
C GLY A 112 4.73 22.23 34.34
N VAL A 113 5.65 23.18 34.55
CA VAL A 113 7.07 23.02 34.29
C VAL A 113 7.95 23.51 35.45
N LYS A 114 9.17 22.97 35.53
CA LYS A 114 10.24 23.42 36.44
C LYS A 114 11.58 23.51 35.71
N ASN A 115 12.53 24.23 36.29
CA ASN A 115 13.95 24.08 35.93
C ASN A 115 14.41 22.66 36.28
N LYS A 116 15.09 21.98 35.34
CA LYS A 116 15.85 20.76 35.67
C LYS A 116 16.93 21.05 36.72
N ALA A 117 17.31 20.04 37.49
CA ALA A 117 18.39 20.13 38.46
C ALA A 117 19.67 20.72 37.84
N GLY A 118 20.27 21.71 38.52
CA GLY A 118 21.49 22.41 38.08
C GLY A 118 21.28 23.57 37.10
N VAL A 119 20.07 23.81 36.56
CA VAL A 119 19.83 24.92 35.62
C VAL A 119 19.85 26.28 36.34
N ALA A 120 20.83 27.11 35.99
CA ALA A 120 21.05 28.42 36.58
C ALA A 120 19.90 29.41 36.35
N ARG A 121 19.68 30.28 37.33
CA ARG A 121 18.65 31.32 37.34
C ARG A 121 18.88 32.33 36.20
N GLY A 122 17.85 32.65 35.42
CA GLY A 122 17.96 33.58 34.28
C GLY A 122 18.59 32.99 33.02
N SER A 123 18.90 31.69 32.97
CA SER A 123 19.33 31.01 31.74
C SER A 123 18.30 31.21 30.62
N GLN A 124 18.75 31.34 29.37
CA GLN A 124 17.86 31.05 28.25
C GLN A 124 17.60 29.54 28.15
N CYS A 125 16.47 29.15 27.57
CA CYS A 125 16.10 27.75 27.32
C CYS A 125 15.27 27.61 26.04
N SER A 126 15.24 26.38 25.52
CA SER A 126 14.52 25.99 24.30
C SER A 126 13.70 24.73 24.55
N GLY A 127 12.64 24.55 23.77
CA GLY A 127 11.81 23.36 23.88
C GLY A 127 10.69 23.32 22.85
N SER A 128 10.15 22.13 22.66
CA SER A 128 9.03 21.83 21.79
C SER A 128 7.84 21.37 22.63
N VAL A 129 6.74 22.10 22.51
CA VAL A 129 5.42 21.65 22.96
C VAL A 129 4.95 20.59 21.98
N VAL A 130 4.65 19.41 22.49
CA VAL A 130 4.16 18.27 21.72
C VAL A 130 2.75 17.93 22.19
N ALA A 131 1.79 17.99 21.27
CA ALA A 131 0.43 17.55 21.50
C ALA A 131 0.13 16.30 20.67
N THR A 132 -0.41 15.27 21.34
CA THR A 132 -0.70 13.93 20.82
C THR A 132 -2.15 13.57 21.10
N TYR A 133 -2.92 13.22 20.08
CA TYR A 133 -4.30 12.73 20.20
C TYR A 133 -4.42 11.32 19.62
N GLY A 134 -5.47 10.62 20.05
CA GLY A 134 -5.64 9.17 19.94
C GLY A 134 -5.15 8.46 21.20
N GLN A 135 -6.04 7.70 21.84
CA GLN A 135 -5.62 6.50 22.57
C GLN A 135 -5.04 5.49 21.56
N ALA A 136 -4.26 4.52 22.05
CA ALA A 136 -3.92 3.36 21.23
C ALA A 136 -5.21 2.57 20.93
N TYR A 137 -5.81 2.80 19.76
CA TYR A 137 -7.06 2.16 19.37
C TYR A 137 -6.80 0.72 18.93
N ASP A 138 -6.79 -0.21 19.88
CA ASP A 138 -6.78 -1.63 19.56
C ASP A 138 -8.03 -1.98 18.76
N TYR A 139 -7.81 -2.42 17.52
CA TYR A 139 -8.85 -2.92 16.64
C TYR A 139 -9.56 -4.07 17.32
N GLN A 140 -10.89 -4.06 17.25
CA GLN A 140 -11.78 -5.05 17.81
C GLN A 140 -12.33 -5.92 16.68
N ALA A 141 -12.77 -7.14 16.99
CA ALA A 141 -13.27 -8.09 15.99
C ALA A 141 -14.68 -7.75 15.44
N ASN A 142 -14.83 -6.59 14.82
CA ASN A 142 -16.03 -6.13 14.11
C ASN A 142 -15.68 -5.11 13.01
N GLU A 143 -16.48 -5.08 11.94
CA GLU A 143 -16.30 -4.22 10.75
C GLU A 143 -16.15 -2.74 11.13
N ASN A 144 -17.05 -2.20 11.95
CA ASN A 144 -17.00 -0.78 12.39
C ASN A 144 -15.65 -0.40 13.02
N SER A 145 -14.93 -1.33 13.65
CA SER A 145 -13.61 -1.07 14.22
C SER A 145 -12.52 -1.08 13.16
N ILE A 146 -12.60 -2.02 12.22
CA ILE A 146 -11.57 -2.35 11.23
C ILE A 146 -11.62 -1.41 10.02
N ASP A 147 -12.80 -0.92 9.64
CA ASP A 147 -13.02 0.09 8.60
C ASP A 147 -12.45 1.49 8.95
N PHE A 148 -11.79 1.60 10.10
CA PHE A 148 -10.96 2.75 10.50
C PHE A 148 -9.48 2.58 10.13
N HIS A 149 -9.08 1.41 9.63
CA HIS A 149 -7.79 1.23 8.96
C HIS A 149 -7.85 1.77 7.53
N TRP A 150 -6.69 2.17 6.99
CA TRP A 150 -6.54 2.71 5.64
C TRP A 150 -5.28 2.15 5.01
N SER A 151 -5.27 2.04 3.68
CA SER A 151 -4.13 1.58 2.90
C SER A 151 -2.87 2.42 3.21
N PRO A 152 -1.75 1.79 3.63
CA PRO A 152 -0.60 2.50 4.15
C PRO A 152 0.21 3.15 3.04
N GLU A 153 0.98 4.18 3.39
CA GLU A 153 1.71 5.01 2.43
C GLU A 153 2.68 4.25 1.54
N TRP A 154 3.36 3.22 2.06
CA TRP A 154 4.24 2.38 1.24
C TRP A 154 3.46 1.69 0.10
N TYR A 155 2.23 1.24 0.35
CA TYR A 155 1.36 0.60 -0.64
C TYR A 155 0.66 1.61 -1.56
N ASN A 156 0.39 2.82 -1.06
CA ASN A 156 -0.08 3.94 -1.88
C ASN A 156 1.00 4.40 -2.88
N ASN A 157 2.27 4.31 -2.50
CA ASN A 157 3.41 4.76 -3.30
C ASN A 157 4.01 3.66 -4.19
N ALA A 158 3.82 2.38 -3.83
CA ALA A 158 4.32 1.21 -4.55
C ALA A 158 3.90 1.14 -6.03
N LYS A 159 2.63 1.48 -6.33
CA LYS A 159 1.93 1.41 -7.62
C LYS A 159 1.85 0.03 -8.30
N PHE A 160 2.96 -0.70 -8.43
CA PHE A 160 3.07 -1.92 -9.23
C PHE A 160 3.61 -3.10 -8.40
N GLY A 161 2.99 -4.26 -8.56
CA GLY A 161 3.41 -5.52 -7.96
C GLY A 161 3.08 -6.72 -8.84
N ILE A 162 3.62 -7.89 -8.49
CA ILE A 162 3.46 -9.13 -9.26
C ILE A 162 2.53 -10.10 -8.53
N PHE A 163 1.41 -10.47 -9.15
CA PHE A 163 0.53 -11.55 -8.69
C PHE A 163 0.99 -12.87 -9.33
N ILE A 164 1.21 -13.91 -8.53
CA ILE A 164 1.78 -15.20 -8.97
C ILE A 164 0.77 -16.32 -8.71
N HIS A 165 0.05 -16.73 -9.77
CA HIS A 165 -0.82 -17.91 -9.76
C HIS A 165 -0.01 -19.16 -10.15
N TRP A 166 0.65 -19.74 -9.15
CA TRP A 166 1.33 -21.03 -9.24
C TRP A 166 0.72 -22.00 -8.22
N GLY A 167 0.66 -23.29 -8.55
CA GLY A 167 0.12 -24.33 -7.68
C GLY A 167 -0.13 -25.65 -8.40
N ILE A 168 -0.92 -26.53 -7.80
CA ILE A 168 -1.24 -27.86 -8.37
C ILE A 168 -1.83 -27.75 -9.79
N TYR A 169 -2.67 -26.74 -10.05
CA TYR A 169 -3.29 -26.49 -11.36
C TYR A 169 -2.26 -26.18 -12.46
N SER A 170 -1.07 -25.70 -12.11
CA SER A 170 0.03 -25.47 -13.04
C SER A 170 0.69 -26.76 -13.54
N VAL A 171 0.31 -27.93 -13.01
CA VAL A 171 0.76 -29.25 -13.50
C VAL A 171 0.00 -29.69 -14.75
N PRO A 172 -1.36 -29.76 -14.77
CA PRO A 172 -2.09 -30.00 -16.01
C PRO A 172 -2.07 -28.80 -16.95
N ALA A 173 -1.81 -27.58 -16.44
CA ALA A 173 -1.57 -26.35 -17.20
C ALA A 173 -2.61 -26.07 -18.30
N TYR A 174 -3.88 -26.39 -18.05
CA TYR A 174 -4.93 -26.39 -19.06
C TYR A 174 -6.05 -25.44 -18.65
N GLY A 175 -6.17 -24.35 -19.39
CA GLY A 175 -7.43 -23.65 -19.63
C GLY A 175 -7.82 -23.88 -21.09
N SER A 176 -9.10 -24.04 -21.39
CA SER A 176 -9.53 -23.92 -22.79
C SER A 176 -9.41 -22.46 -23.24
N VAL A 177 -9.38 -22.22 -24.56
CA VAL A 177 -9.20 -20.88 -25.16
C VAL A 177 -10.36 -20.48 -26.08
N GLN A 178 -10.37 -19.21 -26.49
CA GLN A 178 -11.32 -18.63 -27.45
C GLN A 178 -12.80 -18.82 -27.03
N SER A 179 -13.68 -19.31 -27.91
CA SER A 179 -15.12 -19.44 -27.62
C SER A 179 -15.47 -20.38 -26.45
N ASN A 180 -14.49 -21.14 -25.93
CA ASN A 180 -14.64 -21.97 -24.75
C ASN A 180 -13.62 -21.60 -23.64
N GLU A 181 -13.14 -20.35 -23.62
CA GLU A 181 -12.12 -19.85 -22.69
C GLU A 181 -12.48 -19.99 -21.21
N ASP A 182 -11.56 -20.42 -20.36
CA ASP A 182 -11.73 -20.48 -18.91
C ASP A 182 -10.37 -20.63 -18.22
N TYR A 183 -10.28 -20.10 -17.00
CA TYR A 183 -9.01 -19.91 -16.31
C TYR A 183 -8.35 -21.25 -15.92
N ALA A 184 -7.05 -21.41 -16.16
CA ALA A 184 -6.35 -22.67 -15.95
C ALA A 184 -6.31 -23.08 -14.47
N GLU A 185 -6.30 -22.13 -13.54
CA GLU A 185 -6.38 -22.42 -12.10
C GLU A 185 -7.72 -23.03 -11.66
N TRP A 186 -8.79 -22.88 -12.45
CA TRP A 186 -10.08 -23.53 -12.22
C TRP A 186 -10.13 -25.00 -12.67
N TYR A 187 -9.03 -25.58 -13.19
CA TYR A 187 -8.97 -26.96 -13.67
C TYR A 187 -9.56 -27.97 -12.67
N GLY A 188 -9.19 -27.88 -11.39
CA GLY A 188 -9.67 -28.76 -10.32
C GLY A 188 -11.18 -28.69 -10.07
N CYS A 189 -11.84 -27.59 -10.45
CA CYS A 189 -13.30 -27.50 -10.48
C CYS A 189 -13.87 -28.12 -11.77
N ARG A 190 -13.32 -27.75 -12.94
CA ARG A 190 -13.89 -28.14 -14.25
C ARG A 190 -13.65 -29.60 -14.63
N MET A 191 -12.64 -30.27 -14.07
CA MET A 191 -12.42 -31.71 -14.28
C MET A 191 -13.49 -32.60 -13.64
N HIS A 192 -14.45 -32.04 -12.90
CA HIS A 192 -15.57 -32.76 -12.30
C HIS A 192 -16.93 -32.51 -12.97
N ASP A 193 -17.02 -31.66 -14.02
CA ASP A 193 -18.26 -31.43 -14.77
C ASP A 193 -18.15 -31.90 -16.24
N PRO A 194 -18.72 -33.07 -16.59
CA PRO A 194 -18.74 -33.59 -17.96
C PRO A 194 -19.45 -32.69 -18.99
N ASN A 195 -20.29 -31.75 -18.54
CA ASN A 195 -21.09 -30.89 -19.41
C ASN A 195 -20.53 -29.47 -19.55
N TYR A 196 -19.44 -29.14 -18.84
CA TYR A 196 -18.90 -27.78 -18.85
C TYR A 196 -18.32 -27.41 -20.23
N ARG A 197 -18.64 -26.18 -20.69
CA ARG A 197 -18.33 -25.67 -22.04
C ARG A 197 -16.87 -25.85 -22.47
N THR A 198 -15.93 -25.78 -21.54
CA THR A 198 -14.49 -25.89 -21.78
C THR A 198 -14.04 -27.27 -22.22
N LYS A 199 -14.84 -28.31 -21.92
CA LYS A 199 -14.47 -29.73 -22.07
C LYS A 199 -13.25 -30.17 -21.25
N THR A 200 -12.96 -29.50 -20.13
CA THR A 200 -11.84 -29.87 -19.25
C THR A 200 -11.98 -31.30 -18.70
N TYR A 201 -13.20 -31.75 -18.40
CA TYR A 201 -13.48 -33.15 -18.06
C TYR A 201 -13.01 -34.13 -19.15
N GLN A 202 -13.34 -33.87 -20.42
CA GLN A 202 -12.96 -34.74 -21.54
C GLN A 202 -11.45 -34.73 -21.79
N TYR A 203 -10.79 -33.58 -21.66
CA TYR A 203 -9.32 -33.50 -21.69
C TYR A 203 -8.70 -34.29 -20.53
N HIS A 204 -9.28 -34.19 -19.32
CA HIS A 204 -8.82 -34.93 -18.16
C HIS A 204 -8.96 -36.44 -18.35
N GLU A 205 -10.13 -36.91 -18.79
CA GLU A 205 -10.35 -38.32 -19.12
C GLU A 205 -9.38 -38.82 -20.20
N ALA A 206 -9.14 -38.04 -21.26
CA ALA A 206 -8.27 -38.46 -22.36
C ALA A 206 -6.77 -38.48 -21.99
N THR A 207 -6.34 -37.59 -21.07
CA THR A 207 -4.91 -37.41 -20.74
C THR A 207 -4.48 -38.16 -19.49
N TYR A 208 -5.34 -38.22 -18.47
CA TYR A 208 -5.04 -38.78 -17.14
C TYR A 208 -5.96 -39.95 -16.75
N GLY A 209 -7.14 -40.05 -17.36
CA GLY A 209 -8.11 -41.14 -17.14
C GLY A 209 -9.14 -40.84 -16.06
N LYS A 210 -10.34 -41.41 -16.18
CA LYS A 210 -11.50 -41.18 -15.29
C LYS A 210 -11.24 -41.34 -13.79
N ASN A 211 -10.21 -42.08 -13.39
CA ASN A 211 -9.91 -42.41 -11.99
C ASN A 211 -8.78 -41.56 -11.40
N PHE A 212 -8.19 -40.63 -12.16
CA PHE A 212 -7.17 -39.72 -11.66
C PHE A 212 -7.87 -38.56 -10.90
N ASN A 213 -7.51 -38.39 -9.63
CA ASN A 213 -8.05 -37.33 -8.79
C ASN A 213 -7.13 -36.10 -8.85
N TYR A 214 -7.69 -34.89 -8.78
CA TYR A 214 -6.94 -33.63 -8.87
C TYR A 214 -5.70 -33.60 -7.97
N ASP A 215 -5.84 -34.03 -6.72
CA ASP A 215 -4.76 -34.05 -5.73
C ASP A 215 -3.58 -34.99 -6.07
N GLN A 216 -3.76 -35.95 -6.99
CA GLN A 216 -2.64 -36.79 -7.44
C GLN A 216 -1.59 -35.97 -8.20
N PHE A 217 -1.97 -34.83 -8.80
CA PHE A 217 -1.03 -33.85 -9.36
C PHE A 217 -0.08 -33.27 -8.30
N MET A 218 -0.36 -33.36 -6.99
CA MET A 218 0.64 -33.00 -5.96
C MET A 218 1.91 -33.85 -6.07
N SER A 219 1.82 -35.10 -6.54
CA SER A 219 3.00 -35.95 -6.76
C SER A 219 3.83 -35.53 -7.97
N ASN A 220 3.26 -34.71 -8.86
CA ASN A 220 3.88 -34.20 -10.08
C ASN A 220 4.28 -32.72 -9.98
N LEU A 221 3.81 -31.99 -8.95
CA LEU A 221 4.25 -30.64 -8.64
C LEU A 221 5.74 -30.67 -8.27
N SER A 222 6.54 -29.89 -8.99
CA SER A 222 8.00 -29.89 -8.91
C SER A 222 8.52 -28.46 -8.85
N ASP A 223 9.59 -28.24 -8.09
CA ASP A 223 10.35 -26.99 -8.04
C ASP A 223 11.61 -27.04 -8.93
N ALA A 224 11.67 -27.99 -9.88
CA ALA A 224 12.70 -28.04 -10.90
C ALA A 224 12.68 -26.75 -11.77
N GLY A 225 13.73 -25.94 -11.69
CA GLY A 225 13.81 -24.62 -12.34
C GLY A 225 13.27 -23.46 -11.50
N TYR A 226 12.75 -23.74 -10.30
CA TYR A 226 12.31 -22.70 -9.36
C TYR A 226 13.51 -22.11 -8.59
N TYR A 227 13.99 -20.97 -9.09
CA TYR A 227 15.06 -20.19 -8.49
C TYR A 227 14.48 -18.88 -7.91
N PRO A 228 14.02 -18.85 -6.64
CA PRO A 228 13.28 -17.70 -6.10
C PRO A 228 14.03 -16.36 -6.23
N LYS A 229 15.36 -16.33 -6.07
CA LYS A 229 16.13 -15.09 -6.32
C LYS A 229 16.07 -14.62 -7.77
N GLN A 230 16.08 -15.52 -8.76
CA GLN A 230 15.95 -15.12 -10.18
C GLN A 230 14.56 -14.56 -10.49
N TRP A 231 13.53 -15.03 -9.78
CA TRP A 231 12.17 -14.48 -9.85
C TRP A 231 12.11 -13.08 -9.23
N VAL A 232 12.64 -12.90 -8.01
CA VAL A 232 12.76 -11.58 -7.38
C VAL A 232 13.60 -10.61 -8.22
N ASP A 233 14.72 -11.06 -8.78
CA ASP A 233 15.57 -10.25 -9.67
C ASP A 233 14.87 -9.89 -10.99
N LEU A 234 13.92 -10.70 -11.47
CA LEU A 234 13.04 -10.38 -12.60
C LEU A 234 11.97 -9.36 -12.19
N PHE A 235 11.35 -9.51 -11.02
CA PHE A 235 10.32 -8.59 -10.52
C PHE A 235 10.89 -7.20 -10.20
N ALA A 236 12.07 -7.15 -9.56
CA ALA A 236 12.80 -5.91 -9.33
C ALA A 236 13.24 -5.24 -10.66
N ALA A 237 13.72 -6.03 -11.63
CA ALA A 237 14.05 -5.53 -12.97
C ALA A 237 12.82 -5.07 -13.78
N ALA A 238 11.60 -5.43 -13.36
CA ALA A 238 10.34 -4.93 -13.91
C ALA A 238 9.87 -3.61 -13.25
N GLY A 239 10.50 -3.20 -12.16
CA GLY A 239 10.02 -2.09 -11.32
C GLY A 239 8.88 -2.47 -10.36
N ALA A 240 8.65 -3.77 -10.08
CA ALA A 240 7.68 -4.17 -9.06
C ALA A 240 8.18 -3.75 -7.66
N ARG A 241 7.25 -3.31 -6.80
CA ARG A 241 7.52 -2.88 -5.42
C ARG A 241 6.95 -3.84 -4.37
N TYR A 242 6.12 -4.78 -4.78
CA TYR A 242 5.56 -5.86 -3.96
C TYR A 242 5.26 -7.08 -4.83
N MET A 243 4.95 -8.21 -4.19
CA MET A 243 4.49 -9.42 -4.87
C MET A 243 3.47 -10.17 -3.99
N VAL A 244 2.56 -10.88 -4.64
CA VAL A 244 1.49 -11.67 -4.01
C VAL A 244 1.54 -13.08 -4.60
N PRO A 245 2.14 -14.06 -3.91
CA PRO A 245 2.02 -15.46 -4.30
C PRO A 245 0.67 -16.03 -3.87
N VAL A 246 0.01 -16.80 -4.74
CA VAL A 246 -1.16 -17.59 -4.35
C VAL A 246 -0.70 -18.73 -3.43
N THR A 247 -1.19 -18.71 -2.19
CA THR A 247 -0.83 -19.68 -1.13
C THR A 247 -1.84 -20.83 -0.98
N SER A 248 -2.86 -20.87 -1.84
CA SER A 248 -3.84 -21.96 -1.83
C SER A 248 -3.15 -23.31 -2.04
N LEU A 249 -3.69 -24.37 -1.40
CA LEU A 249 -3.08 -25.71 -1.36
C LEU A 249 -1.73 -25.73 -0.61
N ALA A 250 -1.48 -24.72 0.23
CA ALA A 250 -0.34 -24.58 1.14
C ALA A 250 1.01 -24.83 0.45
N LEU A 251 1.40 -23.88 -0.41
CA LEU A 251 2.77 -23.80 -0.94
C LEU A 251 3.81 -23.29 0.08
N PHE A 252 3.40 -23.16 1.33
CA PHE A 252 4.16 -22.69 2.48
C PHE A 252 4.27 -23.79 3.55
N ASP A 253 5.17 -23.63 4.52
CA ASP A 253 5.19 -24.46 5.72
C ASP A 253 3.97 -24.14 6.61
N ALA A 254 2.92 -24.95 6.42
CA ALA A 254 1.67 -24.95 7.15
C ALA A 254 1.62 -26.17 8.07
N SER A 255 1.18 -26.03 9.32
CA SER A 255 1.30 -27.11 10.30
C SER A 255 0.50 -28.37 9.93
N ASP A 256 1.11 -29.55 10.13
CA ASP A 256 0.48 -30.89 10.13
C ASP A 256 -0.85 -30.97 10.90
N LYS A 257 -1.01 -30.10 11.91
CA LYS A 257 -2.20 -30.03 12.79
C LYS A 257 -3.40 -29.37 12.11
N ILE A 258 -3.16 -28.59 11.05
CA ILE A 258 -4.17 -27.86 10.28
C ILE A 258 -4.46 -28.67 9.01
N SER A 259 -3.46 -28.84 8.15
CA SER A 259 -3.64 -29.53 6.86
C SER A 259 -2.37 -30.24 6.43
N LYS A 260 -2.49 -31.51 6.03
CA LYS A 260 -1.39 -32.23 5.38
C LYS A 260 -1.33 -32.04 3.87
N ARG A 261 -2.28 -31.30 3.28
CA ARG A 261 -2.34 -30.95 1.85
C ARG A 261 -1.47 -29.70 1.62
N SER A 262 -0.14 -29.90 1.58
CA SER A 262 0.87 -28.84 1.41
C SER A 262 2.08 -29.29 0.59
N ALA A 263 2.86 -28.33 0.09
CA ALA A 263 4.12 -28.55 -0.63
C ALA A 263 5.28 -29.06 0.25
N MET A 264 5.12 -29.03 1.58
CA MET A 264 6.03 -29.68 2.53
C MET A 264 5.79 -31.19 2.59
N HIS A 265 4.53 -31.63 2.49
CA HIS A 265 4.17 -33.05 2.59
C HIS A 265 4.15 -33.79 1.25
N TYR A 266 3.88 -33.09 0.15
CA TYR A 266 3.83 -33.65 -1.21
C TYR A 266 4.60 -32.77 -2.21
N GLY A 267 4.85 -33.29 -3.42
CA GLY A 267 5.60 -32.58 -4.46
C GLY A 267 7.04 -32.27 -4.03
N PRO A 268 7.48 -30.99 -4.04
CA PRO A 268 8.89 -30.62 -3.87
C PRO A 268 9.45 -30.83 -2.45
N LYS A 269 8.59 -31.06 -1.43
CA LYS A 269 8.98 -31.17 -0.01
C LYS A 269 9.70 -29.91 0.50
N ARG A 270 9.18 -28.74 0.10
CA ARG A 270 9.81 -27.43 0.32
C ARG A 270 8.75 -26.38 0.59
N ASP A 271 9.07 -25.46 1.50
CA ASP A 271 8.42 -24.17 1.62
C ASP A 271 8.81 -23.30 0.41
N LEU A 272 7.87 -23.13 -0.52
CA LEU A 272 8.04 -22.33 -1.73
C LEU A 272 7.79 -20.85 -1.41
N THR A 273 6.78 -20.56 -0.59
CA THR A 273 6.41 -19.19 -0.22
C THR A 273 7.49 -18.52 0.63
N GLY A 274 7.99 -19.18 1.68
CA GLY A 274 9.09 -18.68 2.50
C GLY A 274 10.37 -18.53 1.70
N ALA A 275 10.73 -19.49 0.85
CA ALA A 275 11.90 -19.36 -0.03
C ALA A 275 11.80 -18.17 -1.01
N LEU A 276 10.59 -17.75 -1.40
CA LEU A 276 10.37 -16.53 -2.19
C LEU A 276 10.48 -15.25 -1.35
N LEU A 277 9.86 -15.24 -0.16
CA LEU A 277 9.87 -14.09 0.75
C LEU A 277 11.26 -13.84 1.33
N ASP A 278 12.00 -14.89 1.69
CA ASP A 278 13.42 -14.84 2.02
C ASP A 278 14.21 -14.20 0.88
N ALA A 279 14.00 -14.64 -0.37
CA ALA A 279 14.73 -14.08 -1.52
C ALA A 279 14.38 -12.62 -1.82
N ALA A 280 13.25 -12.09 -1.30
CA ALA A 280 12.89 -10.68 -1.38
C ALA A 280 13.42 -9.85 -0.20
N ALA A 281 13.41 -10.41 1.01
CA ALA A 281 14.02 -9.79 2.19
C ALA A 281 15.56 -9.79 2.11
N GLN A 282 16.14 -10.80 1.47
CA GLN A 282 17.57 -11.02 1.35
C GLN A 282 18.06 -10.64 -0.06
N ASN A 283 18.83 -9.56 -0.16
CA ASN A 283 19.76 -9.38 -1.27
C ASN A 283 20.94 -10.41 -1.24
N SER A 284 20.80 -11.54 -0.53
CA SER A 284 21.87 -12.53 -0.25
C SER A 284 21.41 -13.95 0.14
N GLY A 285 20.37 -14.51 -0.49
CA GLY A 285 20.26 -15.96 -0.77
C GLY A 285 19.85 -16.97 0.34
N PRO A 286 18.72 -17.71 0.18
CA PRO A 286 18.21 -18.65 1.19
C PRO A 286 18.88 -20.04 1.21
N THR A 287 18.76 -20.73 2.35
CA THR A 287 19.25 -22.10 2.61
C THR A 287 18.18 -23.19 2.48
N TRP A 288 18.57 -24.47 2.46
CA TRP A 288 17.72 -25.63 2.13
C TRP A 288 18.02 -26.86 3.01
N SER A 289 17.00 -27.69 3.26
CA SER A 289 17.15 -29.04 3.84
C SER A 289 16.04 -29.98 3.35
N TYR A 290 16.34 -31.27 3.15
CA TYR A 290 15.44 -32.24 2.49
C TYR A 290 15.49 -33.62 3.15
N THR A 291 14.33 -34.29 3.25
CA THR A 291 14.23 -35.72 3.59
C THR A 291 13.19 -36.41 2.70
N GLY A 292 13.66 -37.28 1.80
CA GLY A 292 12.80 -37.97 0.83
C GLY A 292 12.04 -39.15 1.43
N ALA A 293 10.76 -38.94 1.77
CA ALA A 293 9.83 -40.00 2.18
C ALA A 293 8.53 -39.96 1.36
N THR A 294 8.15 -41.12 0.83
CA THR A 294 6.88 -41.35 0.13
C THR A 294 5.76 -41.55 1.14
N VAL A 295 4.58 -40.97 0.89
CA VAL A 295 3.41 -41.02 1.80
C VAL A 295 2.17 -41.34 0.97
N GLU A 296 1.30 -42.20 1.49
CA GLU A 296 0.04 -42.58 0.85
C GLU A 296 -0.99 -41.43 0.96
N TYR A 297 -1.74 -41.17 -0.12
CA TYR A 297 -2.52 -39.93 -0.25
C TYR A 297 -3.90 -40.01 0.40
N THR A 298 -4.10 -39.22 1.47
CA THR A 298 -5.42 -38.78 1.97
C THR A 298 -5.35 -37.36 2.55
N GLY A 299 -4.67 -36.42 1.89
CA GLY A 299 -4.20 -35.15 2.49
C GLY A 299 -5.27 -34.20 3.10
N TYR A 300 -6.55 -34.45 2.83
CA TYR A 300 -7.69 -33.80 3.49
C TYR A 300 -7.78 -34.20 4.97
N VAL A 301 -7.70 -33.21 5.86
CA VAL A 301 -8.03 -33.38 7.28
C VAL A 301 -9.54 -33.17 7.45
N PRO A 302 -10.31 -34.14 8.00
CA PRO A 302 -11.72 -33.93 8.33
C PRO A 302 -11.86 -32.89 9.42
N VAL A 303 -12.52 -31.78 9.09
CA VAL A 303 -12.76 -30.63 9.97
C VAL A 303 -14.24 -30.35 10.12
N ASN A 304 -14.64 -29.72 11.23
CA ASN A 304 -16.05 -29.43 11.51
C ASN A 304 -16.45 -28.07 10.92
N ASP A 305 -15.52 -27.11 10.92
CA ASP A 305 -15.71 -25.77 10.39
C ASP A 305 -14.45 -25.35 9.64
N PHE A 306 -14.47 -25.45 8.31
CA PHE A 306 -13.33 -25.08 7.45
C PHE A 306 -12.81 -23.64 7.73
N VAL A 307 -13.68 -22.73 8.16
CA VAL A 307 -13.33 -21.33 8.41
C VAL A 307 -12.54 -21.18 9.71
N LYS A 308 -12.92 -21.92 10.76
CA LYS A 308 -12.22 -21.91 12.07
C LYS A 308 -11.02 -22.88 12.12
N ASP A 309 -11.14 -24.03 11.49
CA ASP A 309 -10.21 -25.16 11.64
C ASP A 309 -9.09 -25.14 10.59
N ILE A 310 -9.31 -24.54 9.41
CA ILE A 310 -8.32 -24.46 8.31
C ILE A 310 -7.97 -23.02 7.93
N GLN A 311 -8.95 -22.25 7.46
CA GLN A 311 -8.73 -20.95 6.83
C GLN A 311 -8.11 -19.93 7.80
N LEU A 312 -8.74 -19.71 8.96
CA LEU A 312 -8.25 -18.76 9.97
C LEU A 312 -6.84 -19.13 10.49
N PRO A 313 -6.54 -20.41 10.85
CA PRO A 313 -5.18 -20.83 11.17
C PRO A 313 -4.16 -20.55 10.06
N GLN A 314 -4.46 -20.88 8.80
CA GLN A 314 -3.55 -20.62 7.67
C GLN A 314 -3.31 -19.12 7.43
N MET A 315 -4.34 -18.28 7.55
CA MET A 315 -4.17 -16.82 7.49
C MET A 315 -3.27 -16.30 8.62
N LYS A 316 -3.38 -16.85 9.83
CA LYS A 316 -2.53 -16.52 10.97
C LYS A 316 -1.09 -17.02 10.80
N GLU A 317 -0.86 -18.22 10.26
CA GLU A 317 0.49 -18.70 9.93
C GLU A 317 1.16 -17.77 8.90
N LEU A 318 0.46 -17.41 7.82
CA LEU A 318 0.95 -16.46 6.82
C LEU A 318 1.29 -15.09 7.43
N ALA A 319 0.41 -14.53 8.24
CA ALA A 319 0.61 -13.24 8.91
C ALA A 319 1.79 -13.22 9.89
N TYR A 320 1.87 -14.22 10.77
CA TYR A 320 2.76 -14.20 11.94
C TYR A 320 4.09 -14.90 11.72
N ASN A 321 4.14 -15.98 10.93
CA ASN A 321 5.40 -16.72 10.69
C ASN A 321 6.23 -16.04 9.59
N TYR A 322 5.57 -15.59 8.52
CA TYR A 322 6.23 -15.02 7.33
C TYR A 322 6.30 -13.49 7.36
N ASN A 323 5.73 -12.85 8.39
CA ASN A 323 5.65 -11.39 8.53
C ASN A 323 5.10 -10.72 7.26
N THR A 324 4.00 -11.22 6.69
CA THR A 324 3.41 -10.60 5.49
C THR A 324 2.95 -9.17 5.76
N GLU A 325 2.80 -8.41 4.66
CA GLU A 325 2.40 -7.00 4.66
C GLU A 325 1.12 -6.75 3.83
N ILE A 326 0.70 -7.73 3.03
CA ILE A 326 -0.56 -7.75 2.28
C ILE A 326 -1.28 -9.06 2.58
N MET A 327 -2.60 -9.00 2.85
CA MET A 327 -3.49 -10.16 2.76
C MET A 327 -4.45 -9.96 1.59
N TRP A 328 -4.22 -10.69 0.50
CA TRP A 328 -5.02 -10.65 -0.72
C TRP A 328 -5.95 -11.86 -0.74
N CYS A 329 -7.19 -11.67 -0.28
CA CYS A 329 -8.21 -12.72 -0.28
C CYS A 329 -8.95 -12.79 -1.62
N ASP A 330 -9.78 -13.80 -1.84
CA ASP A 330 -10.64 -13.89 -3.02
C ASP A 330 -12.04 -14.46 -2.71
N ILE A 331 -12.97 -14.26 -3.65
CA ILE A 331 -14.35 -14.78 -3.72
C ILE A 331 -15.29 -14.34 -2.56
N GLY A 332 -14.78 -13.69 -1.50
CA GLY A 332 -15.63 -13.13 -0.43
C GLY A 332 -16.39 -14.17 0.39
N CYS A 333 -15.91 -15.41 0.39
CA CYS A 333 -16.54 -16.55 1.06
C CYS A 333 -16.66 -16.38 2.58
N PRO A 334 -17.42 -17.27 3.27
CA PRO A 334 -17.44 -17.35 4.73
C PRO A 334 -16.02 -17.34 5.32
N ASN A 335 -15.81 -16.43 6.27
CA ASN A 335 -14.51 -16.03 6.79
C ASN A 335 -14.62 -15.67 8.28
N ASN A 336 -13.46 -15.58 8.96
CA ASN A 336 -13.32 -14.97 10.28
C ASN A 336 -12.45 -13.71 10.20
N SER A 337 -12.56 -12.94 9.11
CA SER A 337 -11.64 -11.83 8.82
C SER A 337 -11.70 -10.70 9.85
N THR A 338 -12.85 -10.48 10.50
CA THR A 338 -12.94 -9.55 11.64
C THR A 338 -12.01 -9.95 12.78
N ILE A 339 -11.92 -11.24 13.12
CA ILE A 339 -11.02 -11.77 14.15
C ILE A 339 -9.57 -11.67 13.66
N PHE A 340 -9.30 -12.15 12.44
CA PHE A 340 -7.95 -12.16 11.87
C PHE A 340 -7.34 -10.75 11.75
N VAL A 341 -8.03 -9.83 11.07
CA VAL A 341 -7.49 -8.49 10.74
C VAL A 341 -7.31 -7.65 11.99
N SER A 342 -8.24 -7.71 12.96
CA SER A 342 -8.10 -6.95 14.21
C SER A 342 -6.89 -7.40 15.05
N GLU A 343 -6.66 -8.70 15.21
CA GLU A 343 -5.44 -9.21 15.86
C GLU A 343 -4.17 -8.80 15.09
N TRP A 344 -4.16 -8.99 13.76
CA TRP A 344 -2.99 -8.77 12.92
C TRP A 344 -2.58 -7.30 12.88
N LEU A 345 -3.54 -6.38 12.77
CA LEU A 345 -3.32 -4.93 12.86
C LEU A 345 -2.71 -4.52 14.20
N ASN A 346 -3.27 -5.00 15.31
CA ASN A 346 -2.77 -4.69 16.66
C ASN A 346 -1.35 -5.22 16.86
N TRP A 347 -1.10 -6.47 16.44
CA TRP A 347 0.22 -7.09 16.50
C TRP A 347 1.26 -6.33 15.67
N THR A 348 0.99 -6.01 14.39
CA THR A 348 1.95 -5.25 13.58
C THR A 348 2.17 -3.83 14.08
N ARG A 349 1.17 -3.20 14.70
CA ARG A 349 1.34 -1.90 15.37
C ARG A 349 2.38 -1.98 16.49
N THR A 350 2.39 -3.04 17.30
CA THR A 350 3.44 -3.23 18.34
C THR A 350 4.85 -3.38 17.77
N GLN A 351 4.98 -3.76 16.50
CA GLN A 351 6.25 -3.89 15.78
C GLN A 351 6.64 -2.61 15.02
N GLY A 352 5.82 -1.56 15.04
CA GLY A 352 6.01 -0.37 14.19
C GLY A 352 5.78 -0.63 12.70
N ARG A 353 5.10 -1.73 12.35
CA ARG A 353 4.82 -2.15 10.97
C ARG A 353 3.45 -1.66 10.49
N GLN A 354 3.27 -1.65 9.17
CA GLN A 354 2.06 -1.19 8.49
C GLN A 354 1.68 -2.23 7.44
N ILE A 355 0.44 -2.72 7.49
CA ILE A 355 -0.07 -3.82 6.66
C ILE A 355 -1.24 -3.35 5.79
N THR A 356 -1.73 -4.21 4.90
CA THR A 356 -2.97 -3.92 4.18
C THR A 356 -3.74 -5.17 3.74
N PHE A 357 -5.05 -5.05 3.51
CA PHE A 357 -5.93 -6.14 3.09
C PHE A 357 -7.01 -5.69 2.09
N ASN A 358 -7.41 -6.59 1.18
CA ASN A 358 -8.29 -6.25 0.06
C ASN A 358 -9.80 -6.38 0.40
N SER A 359 -10.64 -5.76 -0.43
CA SER A 359 -12.11 -5.83 -0.34
C SER A 359 -12.72 -7.20 -0.66
N ARG A 360 -11.92 -8.26 -0.85
CA ARG A 360 -12.39 -9.64 -1.05
C ARG A 360 -12.22 -10.51 0.19
N CYS A 361 -11.65 -9.98 1.27
CA CYS A 361 -11.56 -10.69 2.55
C CYS A 361 -12.91 -10.82 3.28
N GLY A 362 -14.04 -10.44 2.66
CA GLY A 362 -15.35 -10.37 3.32
C GLY A 362 -15.46 -9.21 4.32
N LEU A 363 -14.68 -8.15 4.09
CA LEU A 363 -14.68 -6.86 4.77
C LEU A 363 -14.63 -5.77 3.68
N ASN A 364 -14.89 -4.50 4.02
CA ASN A 364 -14.78 -3.39 3.05
C ASN A 364 -13.36 -3.26 2.47
N GLY A 365 -12.33 -3.50 3.29
CA GLY A 365 -10.93 -3.54 2.86
C GLY A 365 -10.30 -2.15 2.72
N ASP A 366 -8.97 -2.11 2.80
CA ASP A 366 -8.18 -0.88 2.58
C ASP A 366 -8.18 -0.43 1.11
N PHE A 367 -8.49 -1.36 0.21
CA PHE A 367 -8.52 -1.15 -1.23
C PHE A 367 -9.48 -2.13 -1.93
N SER A 368 -10.16 -1.62 -2.95
CA SER A 368 -11.03 -2.43 -3.81
C SER A 368 -10.27 -3.06 -4.99
N THR A 369 -10.74 -4.20 -5.49
CA THR A 369 -10.01 -5.01 -6.51
C THR A 369 -10.83 -5.27 -7.78
N PRO A 370 -10.99 -4.26 -8.67
CA PRO A 370 -11.66 -4.44 -9.96
C PRO A 370 -10.81 -5.31 -10.91
N GLU A 371 -11.27 -6.52 -11.21
CA GLU A 371 -10.56 -7.49 -12.07
C GLU A 371 -10.74 -7.18 -13.56
N TYR A 372 -9.67 -7.28 -14.36
CA TYR A 372 -9.63 -7.00 -15.80
C TYR A 372 -10.30 -5.67 -16.22
N ARG A 373 -10.36 -4.69 -15.30
CA ARG A 373 -11.11 -3.44 -15.46
C ARG A 373 -10.25 -2.23 -15.13
N THR A 374 -10.55 -1.14 -15.82
CA THR A 374 -10.03 0.21 -15.60
C THR A 374 -11.20 1.14 -15.32
N HIS A 375 -10.98 2.21 -14.56
CA HIS A 375 -11.97 3.27 -14.38
C HIS A 375 -11.78 4.36 -15.45
N GLY A 376 -12.88 4.88 -15.99
CA GLY A 376 -12.86 6.05 -16.90
C GLY A 376 -12.74 7.39 -16.16
N ASP A 377 -13.13 7.41 -14.89
CA ASP A 377 -13.15 8.58 -14.02
C ASP A 377 -12.11 8.48 -12.89
N THR A 378 -11.77 9.62 -12.28
CA THR A 378 -10.87 9.68 -11.12
C THR A 378 -11.50 9.06 -9.87
N VAL A 379 -11.03 7.88 -9.47
CA VAL A 379 -11.43 7.22 -8.20
C VAL A 379 -10.50 7.65 -7.06
N VAL A 380 -11.07 8.23 -6.01
CA VAL A 380 -10.33 8.77 -4.85
C VAL A 380 -10.02 7.70 -3.79
N ALA A 381 -10.93 6.75 -3.56
CA ALA A 381 -10.67 5.60 -2.70
C ALA A 381 -9.59 4.69 -3.34
N LYS A 382 -8.74 4.06 -2.52
CA LYS A 382 -7.68 3.18 -3.04
C LYS A 382 -8.30 1.95 -3.73
N TRP A 383 -7.68 1.57 -4.85
CA TRP A 383 -8.00 0.37 -5.60
C TRP A 383 -6.74 -0.24 -6.20
N GLU A 384 -6.85 -1.49 -6.64
CA GLU A 384 -5.83 -2.25 -7.36
C GLU A 384 -6.52 -3.12 -8.42
N THR A 385 -6.27 -2.83 -9.70
CA THR A 385 -6.68 -3.73 -10.78
C THR A 385 -5.65 -4.84 -10.98
N ASN A 386 -6.14 -6.03 -11.30
CA ASN A 386 -5.31 -7.20 -11.55
C ASN A 386 -5.86 -7.99 -12.75
N ARG A 387 -4.97 -8.70 -13.43
CA ARG A 387 -5.22 -9.52 -14.62
C ARG A 387 -4.06 -10.50 -14.85
N GLY A 388 -4.32 -11.58 -15.57
CA GLY A 388 -3.30 -12.47 -16.09
C GLY A 388 -2.38 -11.83 -17.14
N MET A 389 -1.20 -12.43 -17.34
CA MET A 389 -0.34 -12.18 -18.51
C MET A 389 -0.94 -12.81 -19.78
N ASP A 390 -1.52 -13.98 -19.58
CA ASP A 390 -2.32 -14.72 -20.53
C ASP A 390 -3.67 -13.98 -20.66
N PRO A 391 -4.18 -13.75 -21.88
CA PRO A 391 -5.45 -13.07 -22.08
C PRO A 391 -6.65 -13.86 -21.52
N PHE A 392 -6.51 -15.16 -21.27
CA PHE A 392 -7.56 -16.10 -20.86
C PHE A 392 -7.40 -16.69 -19.46
N SER A 393 -6.33 -16.40 -18.71
CA SER A 393 -5.98 -17.15 -17.48
C SER A 393 -5.05 -16.38 -16.53
N PHE A 394 -5.06 -16.67 -15.22
CA PHE A 394 -3.98 -16.24 -14.33
C PHE A 394 -2.89 -17.32 -14.18
N GLY A 395 -3.29 -18.57 -14.00
CA GLY A 395 -2.40 -19.72 -14.00
C GLY A 395 -1.85 -20.01 -15.41
N TYR A 396 -0.64 -20.59 -15.49
CA TYR A 396 -0.04 -20.98 -16.76
C TYR A 396 -0.95 -21.92 -17.57
N ASN A 397 -1.21 -21.54 -18.82
CA ASN A 397 -1.97 -22.33 -19.79
C ASN A 397 -1.09 -22.68 -20.99
N TYR A 398 -0.90 -23.98 -21.27
CA TYR A 398 -0.13 -24.43 -22.43
C TYR A 398 -0.90 -24.26 -23.75
N GLN A 399 -2.23 -24.05 -23.71
CA GLN A 399 -3.02 -23.82 -24.93
C GLN A 399 -2.84 -22.41 -25.51
N THR A 400 -2.41 -21.45 -24.69
CA THR A 400 -2.20 -20.06 -25.12
C THR A 400 -0.85 -19.95 -25.85
N PRO A 401 -0.83 -19.53 -27.13
CA PRO A 401 0.42 -19.32 -27.86
C PRO A 401 1.24 -18.17 -27.28
N ASP A 402 2.57 -18.30 -27.31
CA ASP A 402 3.53 -17.31 -26.78
C ASP A 402 3.31 -15.88 -27.31
N ASP A 403 2.80 -15.72 -28.54
CA ASP A 403 2.53 -14.44 -29.20
C ASP A 403 1.20 -13.77 -28.78
N GLN A 404 0.37 -14.45 -27.98
CA GLN A 404 -0.86 -13.91 -27.40
C GLN A 404 -0.67 -13.42 -25.95
N TYR A 405 0.47 -13.71 -25.33
CA TYR A 405 0.82 -13.16 -24.02
C TYR A 405 1.16 -11.65 -24.13
N LEU A 406 0.72 -10.88 -23.14
CA LEU A 406 0.82 -9.43 -23.13
C LEU A 406 2.28 -8.93 -23.07
N ASN A 407 2.62 -7.99 -23.96
CA ASN A 407 4.00 -7.61 -24.29
C ASN A 407 4.49 -6.30 -23.61
N GLY A 408 5.69 -5.81 -23.98
CA GLY A 408 6.31 -4.60 -23.43
C GLY A 408 5.47 -3.32 -23.56
N ASN A 409 4.88 -3.10 -24.74
CA ASN A 409 3.88 -2.03 -24.93
C ASN A 409 2.70 -2.25 -24.01
N ASP A 410 2.26 -3.48 -23.85
CA ASP A 410 1.08 -3.79 -23.05
C ASP A 410 1.39 -3.59 -21.56
N ILE A 411 2.63 -3.75 -21.08
CA ILE A 411 3.02 -3.31 -19.72
C ILE A 411 2.97 -1.79 -19.55
N VAL A 412 2.86 -1.07 -20.65
CA VAL A 412 2.47 0.32 -20.64
C VAL A 412 1.07 0.46 -21.28
N GLN A 413 0.11 -0.49 -21.02
CA GLN A 413 -1.36 -0.53 -21.35
C GLN A 413 -2.50 -1.08 -20.34
N THR A 414 -2.30 -1.54 -19.08
CA THR A 414 -3.33 -1.54 -17.94
C THR A 414 -3.10 -0.67 -16.62
N LEU A 415 -1.95 -0.67 -15.91
CA LEU A 415 -1.56 0.11 -14.66
C LEU A 415 -1.39 1.65 -14.78
N VAL A 416 -0.36 2.16 -15.52
CA VAL A 416 -0.55 3.46 -16.19
C VAL A 416 -1.86 3.29 -16.95
N ASN A 417 -2.20 2.09 -17.47
CA ASN A 417 -1.41 1.21 -18.35
C ASN A 417 -0.11 0.25 -17.92
N THR A 418 0.30 -1.09 -17.75
CA THR A 418 0.27 -2.68 -17.53
C THR A 418 -0.23 -3.92 -18.38
N ILE A 419 0.45 -5.10 -18.67
CA ILE A 419 1.23 -6.22 -18.00
C ILE A 419 1.92 -7.09 -19.16
N MET A 420 2.89 -8.09 -19.22
CA MET A 420 3.86 -8.91 -18.39
C MET A 420 5.09 -9.59 -19.17
N GLN A 421 5.72 -10.67 -18.63
CA GLN A 421 7.11 -11.24 -18.76
C GLN A 421 8.24 -10.81 -19.72
N SER A 422 8.31 -11.08 -21.04
CA SER A 422 9.46 -10.55 -21.85
C SER A 422 9.36 -9.02 -21.93
N GLY A 423 8.11 -8.58 -22.05
CA GLY A 423 7.64 -7.27 -21.69
C GLY A 423 8.07 -6.81 -20.29
N LEU A 424 8.29 -7.64 -19.26
CA LEU A 424 8.70 -7.14 -17.93
C LEU A 424 10.05 -6.45 -17.95
N ARG A 425 11.05 -7.02 -18.64
CA ARG A 425 12.37 -6.38 -18.74
C ARG A 425 12.33 -5.18 -19.69
N ASP A 426 11.55 -5.29 -20.76
CA ASP A 426 11.33 -4.23 -21.74
C ASP A 426 10.56 -3.03 -21.17
N ALA A 427 9.56 -3.28 -20.34
CA ALA A 427 8.79 -2.29 -19.62
C ALA A 427 9.52 -1.78 -18.39
N GLY A 428 10.25 -2.62 -17.66
CA GLY A 428 11.19 -2.17 -16.64
C GLY A 428 12.18 -1.14 -17.19
N SER A 429 12.64 -1.33 -18.43
CA SER A 429 13.48 -0.34 -19.14
C SER A 429 12.77 0.96 -19.52
N TRP A 430 11.44 1.05 -19.39
CA TRP A 430 10.65 2.29 -19.46
C TRP A 430 10.28 2.81 -18.06
N ILE A 431 9.63 1.97 -17.24
CA ILE A 431 9.13 2.24 -15.88
C ILE A 431 10.25 2.74 -14.95
N ILE A 432 11.46 2.17 -15.00
CA ILE A 432 12.54 2.54 -14.10
C ILE A 432 13.07 3.95 -14.41
N PRO A 433 13.43 4.32 -15.66
CA PRO A 433 13.72 5.72 -16.04
C PRO A 433 12.58 6.70 -15.76
N HIS A 434 11.32 6.27 -15.88
CA HIS A 434 10.13 7.08 -15.62
C HIS A 434 9.67 7.10 -14.15
N GLY A 435 10.39 6.42 -13.25
CA GLY A 435 9.91 6.13 -11.91
C GLY A 435 9.51 7.35 -11.07
N GLU A 436 10.15 8.50 -11.31
CA GLU A 436 9.86 9.80 -10.66
C GLU A 436 8.41 10.28 -10.88
N ALA A 437 7.81 9.92 -12.02
CA ALA A 437 6.43 10.26 -12.38
C ALA A 437 5.43 9.17 -11.97
N ILE A 438 5.89 8.02 -11.48
CA ILE A 438 5.07 6.84 -11.18
C ILE A 438 5.02 6.62 -9.66
N TYR A 439 6.14 6.26 -9.04
CA TYR A 439 6.23 5.99 -7.61
C TYR A 439 6.07 7.26 -6.78
N ASP A 440 5.58 7.13 -5.55
CA ASP A 440 5.41 8.24 -4.58
C ASP A 440 4.47 9.40 -5.01
N THR A 441 3.97 9.38 -6.25
CA THR A 441 3.05 10.40 -6.80
C THR A 441 1.61 10.28 -6.29
N ARG A 442 0.78 11.27 -6.65
CA ARG A 442 -0.69 11.25 -6.56
C ARG A 442 -1.32 11.49 -7.94
N PHE A 443 -2.58 11.10 -8.11
CA PHE A 443 -3.35 11.41 -9.32
C PHE A 443 -3.67 12.91 -9.41
N TRP A 444 -3.95 13.42 -10.61
CA TRP A 444 -4.48 14.79 -10.76
C TRP A 444 -5.98 14.81 -10.50
N SER A 445 -6.42 15.60 -9.52
CA SER A 445 -7.81 15.58 -9.05
C SER A 445 -8.79 16.34 -9.96
N SER A 446 -8.31 17.14 -10.91
CA SER A 446 -9.18 17.92 -11.82
C SER A 446 -9.64 17.16 -13.07
N THR A 447 -8.89 16.14 -13.52
CA THR A 447 -9.27 15.27 -14.65
C THR A 447 -8.37 14.03 -14.71
N PRO A 448 -8.88 12.84 -15.09
CA PRO A 448 -8.04 11.69 -15.43
C PRO A 448 -7.21 11.91 -16.71
N GLY A 449 -7.62 12.87 -17.56
CA GLY A 449 -6.93 13.32 -18.76
C GLY A 449 -7.66 12.96 -20.06
N THR A 450 -7.72 13.91 -20.98
CA THR A 450 -8.52 13.79 -22.20
C THR A 450 -7.83 12.90 -23.25
N GLY A 451 -8.52 11.85 -23.70
CA GLY A 451 -8.02 10.96 -24.75
C GLY A 451 -6.75 10.21 -24.33
N ASN A 452 -5.63 10.55 -24.96
CA ASN A 452 -4.33 9.90 -24.74
C ASN A 452 -3.49 10.58 -23.64
N LEU A 453 -4.03 11.59 -22.93
CA LEU A 453 -3.34 12.27 -21.82
C LEU A 453 -3.64 11.59 -20.48
N ARG A 454 -2.62 11.43 -19.62
CA ARG A 454 -2.77 11.03 -18.21
C ARG A 454 -1.85 11.89 -17.34
N TYR A 455 -2.18 12.04 -16.05
CA TYR A 455 -1.46 12.94 -15.15
C TYR A 455 -1.17 12.32 -13.78
N THR A 456 0.03 12.58 -13.28
CA THR A 456 0.39 12.42 -11.87
C THR A 456 1.05 13.70 -11.35
N THR A 457 1.12 13.84 -10.02
CA THR A 457 1.68 15.03 -9.38
C THR A 457 2.40 14.68 -8.07
N THR A 458 3.31 15.56 -7.68
CA THR A 458 4.01 15.59 -6.39
C THR A 458 3.97 17.01 -5.83
N LYS A 459 4.60 17.25 -4.66
CA LYS A 459 4.78 18.60 -4.12
C LYS A 459 5.71 19.51 -4.97
N ASP A 460 6.61 18.93 -5.77
CA ASP A 460 7.69 19.67 -6.46
C ASP A 460 7.52 19.72 -7.99
N ALA A 461 6.75 18.80 -8.58
CA ALA A 461 6.54 18.68 -10.02
C ALA A 461 5.21 18.00 -10.39
N PHE A 462 4.73 18.33 -11.59
CA PHE A 462 3.59 17.73 -12.27
C PHE A 462 4.07 16.93 -13.49
N TYR A 463 3.43 15.80 -13.78
CA TYR A 463 3.84 14.92 -14.88
C TYR A 463 2.70 14.70 -15.87
N ILE A 464 3.03 14.85 -17.15
CA ILE A 464 2.13 14.71 -18.29
C ILE A 464 2.57 13.47 -19.06
N PHE A 465 1.73 12.44 -19.09
CA PHE A 465 1.93 11.26 -19.94
C PHE A 465 1.10 11.39 -21.22
N TYR A 466 1.67 11.01 -22.35
CA TYR A 466 0.98 10.91 -23.63
C TYR A 466 1.10 9.47 -24.18
N LEU A 467 -0.02 8.75 -24.22
CA LEU A 467 -0.10 7.28 -24.38
C LEU A 467 0.16 6.75 -25.81
N THR A 468 0.59 7.62 -26.72
CA THR A 468 0.83 7.32 -28.14
C THR A 468 1.94 8.20 -28.66
N LYS A 469 2.61 7.82 -29.76
CA LYS A 469 3.67 8.64 -30.35
C LYS A 469 3.16 10.04 -30.72
N PRO A 470 3.70 11.13 -30.14
CA PRO A 470 3.24 12.48 -30.40
C PRO A 470 3.67 13.00 -31.77
N SER A 471 2.93 13.97 -32.29
CA SER A 471 3.39 14.85 -33.36
C SER A 471 4.32 15.94 -32.82
N SER A 472 4.87 16.78 -33.71
CA SER A 472 5.70 17.93 -33.33
C SER A 472 4.96 19.04 -32.58
N THR A 473 3.63 18.97 -32.47
CA THR A 473 2.81 19.94 -31.73
C THR A 473 1.72 19.20 -30.95
N LEU A 474 1.86 19.15 -29.62
CA LEU A 474 0.87 18.60 -28.72
C LEU A 474 0.11 19.75 -28.02
N THR A 475 -1.20 19.83 -28.23
CA THR A 475 -2.09 20.77 -27.54
C THR A 475 -2.82 20.04 -26.42
N ILE A 476 -2.64 20.51 -25.20
CA ILE A 476 -3.24 20.00 -23.97
C ILE A 476 -4.37 20.96 -23.57
N SER A 477 -5.61 20.56 -23.83
CA SER A 477 -6.82 21.32 -23.45
C SER A 477 -7.19 21.18 -21.97
N ASP A 478 -6.61 20.20 -21.28
CA ASP A 478 -6.88 19.92 -19.87
C ASP A 478 -6.32 20.99 -18.93
N PRO A 479 -6.90 21.20 -17.74
CA PRO A 479 -6.40 22.12 -16.73
C PRO A 479 -5.07 21.62 -16.14
N VAL A 480 -3.95 22.06 -16.70
CA VAL A 480 -2.58 21.76 -16.19
C VAL A 480 -1.98 22.94 -15.42
N PRO A 481 -1.32 22.71 -14.27
CA PRO A 481 -0.87 23.75 -13.33
C PRO A 481 0.45 24.44 -13.75
N TRP A 482 0.61 24.73 -15.04
CA TRP A 482 1.74 25.50 -15.58
C TRP A 482 1.57 27.01 -15.35
N LEU A 483 2.62 27.70 -14.93
CA LEU A 483 2.73 29.16 -14.87
C LEU A 483 3.82 29.68 -15.84
N PRO A 484 3.75 30.96 -16.26
CA PRO A 484 4.86 31.60 -16.97
C PRO A 484 6.16 31.47 -16.18
N GLY A 485 7.23 30.99 -16.83
CA GLY A 485 8.52 30.73 -16.18
C GLY A 485 8.69 29.30 -15.63
N ASP A 486 7.65 28.47 -15.62
CA ASP A 486 7.82 27.03 -15.37
C ASP A 486 8.42 26.32 -16.57
N THR A 487 9.36 25.42 -16.30
CA THR A 487 10.05 24.63 -17.33
C THR A 487 9.41 23.25 -17.49
N ILE A 488 9.08 22.90 -18.73
CA ILE A 488 8.72 21.53 -19.11
C ILE A 488 9.92 20.84 -19.77
N THR A 489 10.22 19.63 -19.33
CA THR A 489 11.28 18.76 -19.87
C THR A 489 10.74 17.39 -20.22
N VAL A 490 11.37 16.70 -21.17
CA VAL A 490 11.19 15.24 -21.33
C VAL A 490 11.69 14.55 -20.08
N LEU A 491 10.90 13.65 -19.52
CA LEU A 491 11.36 12.66 -18.54
C LEU A 491 11.47 11.31 -19.26
N GLY A 492 12.56 10.58 -19.02
CA GLY A 492 12.79 9.27 -19.63
C GLY A 492 13.43 9.31 -21.02
N GLY A 493 13.65 8.11 -21.57
CA GLY A 493 14.19 7.90 -22.91
C GLY A 493 15.62 8.41 -23.13
N THR A 494 16.04 8.44 -24.40
CA THR A 494 17.33 8.99 -24.82
C THR A 494 17.33 10.52 -24.88
N ALA A 495 16.17 11.15 -24.72
CA ALA A 495 15.98 12.61 -24.74
C ALA A 495 15.74 13.23 -23.35
N ASN A 496 15.89 12.45 -22.28
CA ASN A 496 15.68 12.88 -20.89
C ASN A 496 16.34 14.24 -20.57
N GLY A 497 15.59 15.15 -19.96
CA GLY A 497 16.01 16.51 -19.63
C GLY A 497 15.93 17.52 -20.79
N THR A 498 15.55 17.10 -22.01
CA THR A 498 15.33 18.04 -23.13
C THR A 498 14.18 18.99 -22.81
N VAL A 499 14.47 20.30 -22.77
CA VAL A 499 13.45 21.34 -22.56
C VAL A 499 12.51 21.40 -23.75
N ILE A 500 11.21 21.43 -23.47
CA ILE A 500 10.13 21.52 -24.46
C ILE A 500 9.64 22.97 -24.55
N PRO A 501 9.83 23.67 -25.68
CA PRO A 501 9.26 25.00 -25.88
C PRO A 501 7.74 24.95 -25.71
N THR A 502 7.25 25.74 -24.76
CA THR A 502 5.90 25.64 -24.22
C THR A 502 5.24 27.02 -24.20
N GLN A 503 3.98 27.10 -24.62
CA GLN A 503 3.18 28.34 -24.58
C GLN A 503 1.72 28.04 -24.20
N ARG A 504 1.09 28.90 -23.39
CA ARG A 504 -0.37 28.86 -23.18
C ARG A 504 -1.04 29.67 -24.29
N THR A 505 -2.08 29.10 -24.89
CA THR A 505 -2.94 29.72 -25.90
C THR A 505 -4.40 29.70 -25.44
N SER A 506 -5.31 30.25 -26.23
CA SER A 506 -6.76 30.15 -25.97
C SER A 506 -7.32 28.73 -26.07
N SER A 507 -6.59 27.76 -26.65
CA SER A 507 -6.99 26.35 -26.75
C SER A 507 -6.31 25.41 -25.74
N GLY A 508 -5.50 25.95 -24.83
CA GLY A 508 -4.81 25.17 -23.79
C GLY A 508 -3.30 25.42 -23.73
N LEU A 509 -2.54 24.45 -23.21
CA LEU A 509 -1.08 24.48 -23.20
C LEU A 509 -0.54 23.77 -24.46
N VAL A 510 0.34 24.44 -25.21
CA VAL A 510 0.91 23.92 -26.45
C VAL A 510 2.41 23.62 -26.25
N LEU A 511 2.78 22.37 -26.46
CA LEU A 511 4.15 21.86 -26.42
C LEU A 511 4.68 21.70 -27.85
N GLN A 512 5.88 22.20 -28.13
CA GLN A 512 6.61 21.96 -29.38
C GLN A 512 7.62 20.83 -29.17
N ILE A 513 7.32 19.65 -29.68
CA ILE A 513 8.08 18.44 -29.37
C ILE A 513 9.10 18.20 -30.50
N PRO A 514 10.42 18.25 -30.23
CA PRO A 514 11.44 18.03 -31.26
C PRO A 514 11.52 16.55 -31.65
N ASP A 515 11.98 16.25 -32.87
CA ASP A 515 12.11 14.87 -33.38
C ASP A 515 12.95 13.96 -32.47
N ALA A 516 13.94 14.52 -31.77
CA ALA A 516 14.75 13.80 -30.78
C ALA A 516 13.91 13.30 -29.58
N ALA A 517 12.87 14.03 -29.17
CA ALA A 517 11.94 13.60 -28.14
C ALA A 517 10.85 12.68 -28.70
N ILE A 518 10.31 12.97 -29.89
CA ILE A 518 9.32 12.11 -30.59
C ILE A 518 9.87 10.69 -30.82
N ASN A 519 11.15 10.56 -31.14
CA ASN A 519 11.81 9.28 -31.42
C ASN A 519 12.71 8.78 -30.28
N GLY A 520 12.85 9.55 -29.21
CA GLY A 520 13.75 9.24 -28.09
C GLY A 520 13.16 8.31 -27.04
N ASP A 521 11.89 7.96 -27.14
CA ASP A 521 11.19 7.08 -26.21
C ASP A 521 10.22 6.11 -26.93
N LYS A 522 9.63 5.20 -26.15
CA LYS A 522 8.74 4.12 -26.60
C LYS A 522 7.50 4.02 -25.70
N TYR A 523 6.42 3.50 -26.26
CA TYR A 523 5.11 3.27 -25.62
C TYR A 523 4.40 4.55 -25.15
N VAL A 524 4.97 5.28 -24.18
CA VAL A 524 4.36 6.47 -23.57
C VAL A 524 5.43 7.55 -23.41
N TRP A 525 5.09 8.79 -23.79
CA TRP A 525 5.98 9.95 -23.66
C TRP A 525 5.65 10.71 -22.39
N CYS A 526 6.65 10.95 -21.54
CA CYS A 526 6.47 11.70 -20.30
C CYS A 526 7.11 13.09 -20.36
N PHE A 527 6.40 14.10 -19.87
CA PHE A 527 6.88 15.45 -19.73
C PHE A 527 6.75 15.91 -18.28
N LYS A 528 7.89 16.26 -17.66
CA LYS A 528 7.99 16.81 -16.32
C LYS A 528 7.86 18.34 -16.37
N LEU A 529 6.77 18.85 -15.82
CA LEU A 529 6.57 20.25 -15.46
C LEU A 529 7.13 20.45 -14.04
N SER A 530 8.26 21.17 -13.93
CA SER A 530 8.84 21.52 -12.63
C SER A 530 8.29 22.86 -12.15
N TYR A 531 7.87 22.95 -10.89
CA TYR A 531 7.37 24.20 -10.29
C TYR A 531 8.55 25.14 -9.99
N THR A 532 8.96 25.92 -10.98
CA THR A 532 10.13 26.84 -10.90
C THR A 532 9.74 28.32 -10.92
N SER A 533 8.49 28.63 -11.22
CA SER A 533 7.97 29.99 -11.25
C SER A 533 7.75 30.58 -9.86
N THR A 534 7.97 31.89 -9.73
CA THR A 534 7.69 32.70 -8.52
C THR A 534 6.65 33.79 -8.80
N TRP A 535 5.73 33.52 -9.74
CA TRP A 535 4.66 34.42 -10.20
C TRP A 535 3.46 34.49 -9.25
#